data_AF-A0A6M9PX88-F1
#
_entry.id   AF-A0A6M9PX88-F1
#
_cell.length_a   1.000
_cell.length_b   1.000
_cell.length_c   1.000
_cell.angle_alpha   90.00
_cell.angle_beta   90.00
_cell.angle_gamma   90.00
#
_symmetry.space_group_name_H-M   'P 1'
#
loop_
_entity.id
_entity.type
_entity.pdbx_description
1 polymer ?
#
loop_
_entity_poly.entity_id
_entity_poly.type
_entity_poly.pdbx_seq_one_letter_code
_entity_poly.pdbx_strand_id
1 'polypeptide(L)' 'MPLRNSPNQILDLDDLSQLESIVCDKRRGQRSLAKKSRRNRHYEKQFIRNTLLRTPVDKPLNE' A
#
# COMPACT_ATOMS: atom_id res chain seq x y z
N MET A 1 -7.49 -17.74 0.83
CA MET A 1 -6.99 -16.73 1.80
C MET A 1 -6.61 -15.46 1.02
N PRO A 2 -7.00 -14.25 1.43
CA PRO A 2 -6.59 -13.04 0.71
C PRO A 2 -5.09 -12.79 0.95
N LEU A 3 -4.29 -12.77 -0.13
CA LEU A 3 -2.87 -12.41 -0.04
C LEU A 3 -2.75 -10.98 0.49
N ARG A 4 -1.98 -10.76 1.56
CA ARG A 4 -1.67 -9.41 2.05
C ARG A 4 -0.70 -8.72 1.09
N ASN A 5 -0.71 -7.39 1.08
CA ASN A 5 0.35 -6.59 0.44
C ASN A 5 1.47 -6.41 1.45
N SER A 6 2.72 -6.62 1.03
CA SER A 6 3.89 -6.54 1.89
C SER A 6 4.73 -5.30 1.53
N PRO A 7 5.21 -4.52 2.51
CA PRO A 7 6.19 -3.45 2.26
C PRO A 7 7.42 -3.89 1.48
N ASN A 8 7.85 -5.14 1.66
CA ASN A 8 8.99 -5.71 0.95
C ASN A 8 8.78 -5.85 -0.57
N GLN A 9 7.58 -5.55 -1.07
CA GLN A 9 7.29 -5.50 -2.51
C GLN A 9 7.69 -4.16 -3.15
N ILE A 10 8.01 -3.14 -2.34
CA ILE A 10 8.56 -1.87 -2.79
C ILE A 10 10.07 -2.01 -2.70
N LEU A 11 10.74 -2.03 -3.85
CA LEU A 11 12.18 -2.20 -3.97
C LEU A 11 12.87 -0.84 -4.13
N ASP A 12 12.24 0.09 -4.84
CA ASP A 12 12.79 1.43 -5.09
C ASP A 12 11.72 2.54 -4.92
N LEU A 13 12.14 3.79 -4.87
CA LEU A 13 11.26 4.96 -4.81
C LEU A 13 10.36 5.06 -6.04
N ASP A 14 10.81 4.60 -7.20
CA ASP A 14 10.00 4.57 -8.43
C ASP A 14 8.75 3.68 -8.29
N ASP A 15 8.80 2.64 -7.44
CA ASP A 15 7.65 1.78 -7.16
C ASP A 15 6.52 2.52 -6.42
N LEU A 16 6.82 3.66 -5.77
CA LEU A 16 5.80 4.52 -5.15
C LEU A 16 4.89 5.15 -6.21
N SER A 17 5.40 5.42 -7.42
CA SER A 17 4.59 5.92 -8.53
C SER A 17 3.60 4.87 -9.04
N GLN A 18 3.90 3.58 -8.81
CA GLN A 18 3.07 2.45 -9.21
C GLN A 18 2.35 1.79 -8.02
N LEU A 19 2.18 2.51 -6.89
CA LEU A 19 1.60 1.94 -5.67
C LEU A 19 0.20 1.35 -5.90
N GLU A 20 -0.58 1.88 -6.86
CA GLU A 20 -1.90 1.38 -7.23
C GLU A 20 -1.90 -0.05 -7.81
N SER A 21 -0.79 -0.46 -8.45
CA SER A 21 -0.61 -1.78 -9.03
C SER A 21 -0.17 -2.79 -7.97
N ILE A 22 0.67 -2.34 -7.03
CA ILE A 22 1.20 -3.12 -5.91
C ILE A 22 0.12 -3.37 -4.86
N VAL A 23 -0.67 -2.33 -4.52
CA VAL A 23 -1.64 -2.34 -3.41
C VAL A 23 -3.08 -2.43 -3.95
N CYS A 24 -3.42 -3.61 -4.48
CA CYS A 24 -4.71 -3.82 -5.14
C CYS A 24 -5.68 -4.76 -4.38
N ASP A 25 -6.98 -4.64 -4.69
CA ASP A 25 -8.03 -5.56 -4.24
C ASP A 25 -7.90 -6.94 -4.92
N LYS A 26 -7.43 -7.94 -4.16
CA LYS A 26 -7.19 -9.31 -4.67
C LYS A 26 -8.43 -10.21 -4.71
N ARG A 27 -9.64 -9.65 -4.57
CA ARG A 27 -10.89 -10.40 -4.66
C ARG A 27 -11.29 -10.58 -6.12
N ARG A 28 -10.80 -11.69 -6.71
CA ARG A 28 -11.08 -12.30 -8.02
C ARG A 28 -12.35 -11.81 -8.77
N GLY A 29 -12.36 -10.57 -9.28
CA GLY A 29 -13.39 -10.06 -10.20
C GLY A 29 -14.82 -9.92 -9.66
N GLN A 30 -15.11 -10.27 -8.41
CA GLN A 30 -16.49 -10.28 -7.87
C GLN A 30 -17.05 -8.88 -7.54
N ARG A 31 -16.45 -7.80 -8.07
CA ARG A 31 -16.83 -6.43 -7.73
C ARG A 31 -16.88 -5.53 -8.94
N SER A 32 -17.86 -4.62 -8.90
CA SER A 32 -17.94 -3.50 -9.83
C SER A 32 -16.69 -2.61 -9.77
N LEU A 33 -16.35 -2.00 -10.92
CA LEU A 33 -15.15 -1.17 -11.09
C LEU A 33 -15.06 -0.03 -10.07
N ALA A 34 -16.16 0.69 -9.83
CA ALA A 34 -16.19 1.78 -8.85
C ALA A 34 -15.89 1.30 -7.41
N LYS A 35 -16.38 0.12 -7.05
CA LYS A 35 -16.14 -0.49 -5.72
C LYS A 35 -14.70 -0.99 -5.59
N LYS A 36 -14.11 -1.50 -6.68
CA LYS A 36 -12.69 -1.87 -6.77
C LYS A 36 -11.81 -0.64 -6.58
N SER A 37 -12.04 0.43 -7.34
CA SER A 37 -11.28 1.69 -7.24
C SER A 37 -11.33 2.30 -5.83
N ARG A 38 -12.53 2.40 -5.22
CA ARG A 38 -12.67 2.88 -3.83
C ARG A 38 -11.90 2.02 -2.83
N ARG A 39 -11.79 0.72 -3.05
CA ARG A 39 -11.03 -0.19 -2.18
C ARG A 39 -9.53 -0.12 -2.39
N ASN A 40 -9.05 0.00 -3.61
CA ASN A 40 -7.62 0.20 -3.88
C ASN A 40 -7.11 1.44 -3.14
N ARG A 41 -7.79 2.58 -3.29
CA ARG A 41 -7.47 3.81 -2.53
C ARG A 41 -7.50 3.61 -1.02
N HIS A 42 -8.46 2.82 -0.52
CA HIS A 42 -8.51 2.48 0.90
C HIS A 42 -7.30 1.65 1.32
N TYR A 43 -6.90 0.66 0.53
CA TYR A 43 -5.76 -0.19 0.83
C TYR A 43 -4.44 0.55 0.76
N GLU A 44 -4.23 1.43 -0.22
CA GLU A 44 -3.08 2.34 -0.30
C GLU A 44 -2.95 3.19 0.97
N LYS A 45 -4.05 3.85 1.39
CA LYS A 45 -4.06 4.67 2.60
C LYS A 45 -3.73 3.86 3.86
N GLN A 46 -4.29 2.66 3.98
CA GLN A 46 -3.99 1.78 5.12
C GLN A 46 -2.56 1.27 5.09
N PHE A 47 -2.03 0.98 3.90
CA PHE A 47 -0.66 0.54 3.71
C PHE A 47 0.33 1.63 4.17
N ILE A 48 0.20 2.85 3.65
CA ILE A 48 1.05 3.99 4.06
C ILE A 48 0.94 4.22 5.57
N ARG A 49 -0.27 4.29 6.11
CA ARG A 49 -0.49 4.50 7.56
C ARG A 49 0.20 3.41 8.39
N ASN A 50 0.04 2.15 8.01
CA ASN A 50 0.65 1.04 8.75
C ASN A 50 2.18 1.04 8.65
N THR A 51 2.74 1.46 7.51
CA THR A 51 4.18 1.63 7.36
C THR A 51 4.69 2.75 8.27
N LEU A 52 4.07 3.93 8.24
CA LEU A 52 4.44 5.06 9.10
C LEU A 52 4.32 4.74 10.61
N LEU A 53 3.32 3.93 11.00
CA LEU A 53 3.17 3.48 12.39
C LEU A 53 4.21 2.43 12.80
N ARG A 54 4.80 1.70 11.84
CA ARG A 54 5.82 0.66 12.09
C ARG A 54 7.24 1.19 12.02
N THR A 55 7.47 2.25 11.23
CA THR A 55 8.75 2.93 11.19
C THR A 55 8.90 3.72 12.49
N PRO A 56 9.92 3.44 13.33
CA PRO A 56 10.19 4.27 14.49
C PRO A 56 10.49 5.69 14.01
N VAL A 57 9.66 6.65 14.41
CA VAL A 57 9.79 8.07 14.08
C VAL A 57 10.89 8.67 14.94
N ASP A 58 12.12 8.15 14.86
CA ASP A 58 13.25 8.67 15.64
C ASP A 58 14.57 8.38 14.94
N LYS A 59 14.89 9.24 13.96
CA LYS A 59 16.29 9.61 13.73
C LYS A 59 16.31 11.12 13.47
N PRO A 60 16.69 11.95 14.45
CA PRO A 60 16.96 13.34 14.15
C PRO A 60 18.09 13.41 13.11
N LEU A 61 17.84 14.17 12.04
CA LEU A 61 18.90 14.65 11.15
C LEU A 61 19.76 15.61 11.97
N ASN A 62 20.83 15.09 12.58
CA ASN A 62 21.91 15.92 13.09
C ASN A 62 23.15 15.60 12.24
N GLU A 63 23.57 16.58 11.44
CA GLU A 63 24.86 17.27 11.58
C GLU A 63 24.72 18.70 11.02
#